data_AF-A0A3B0UN72-F1
#
_entry.id   AF-A0A3B0UN72-F1
#
_cell.length_a   1.000
_cell.length_b   1.000
_cell.length_c   1.000
_cell.angle_alpha   90.00
_cell.angle_beta   90.00
_cell.angle_gamma   90.00
#
_symmetry.space_group_name_H-M   'P 1'
#
loop_
_entity.id
_entity.type
_entity.pdbx_description
1 polymer ?
#
loop_
_entity_poly.entity_id
_entity_poly.type
_entity_poly.pdbx_seq_one_letter_code
_entity_poly.pdbx_strand_id
1 'polypeptide(L)'
;MPQRKKKYFPLLIFLIFIIACSTQYNYKTLSFFFDGVPNPGDQDLQVSNDSLTTDSTQNRSLRGQGPVPEYSFHAPYKAKECASCHDQGTMGKLLQPQPGLCFQCHDDFNNSFEALHGPVAGGYCTTCHNPHQAKERKLLVRNGEELCLYCHNPELVRDNLFHNISEETNCLTCHNPHGGENRFLIKKGACFLCHDDFKGQFNFLHGPVAGGFCLECHSPHIEGTENLLSRKGQELCLYCHNKENVFRNEVHEDIEDADCTECHNPHGGEDRYILN
;
A
#
# COMPACT_ATOMS: atom_id res chain seq x y z
N MET A 1 -10.56 -34.21 -79.86
CA MET A 1 -11.05 -32.95 -79.28
C MET A 1 -10.40 -32.76 -77.90
N PRO A 2 -9.88 -31.56 -77.56
CA PRO A 2 -8.88 -31.40 -76.50
C PRO A 2 -9.49 -30.90 -75.18
N GLN A 3 -8.96 -31.37 -74.03
CA GLN A 3 -9.20 -30.77 -72.71
C GLN A 3 -7.85 -30.56 -72.01
N ARG A 4 -7.14 -29.50 -72.42
CA ARG A 4 -6.01 -28.91 -71.69
C ARG A 4 -6.58 -27.95 -70.65
N LYS A 5 -6.78 -28.32 -69.38
CA LYS A 5 -6.74 -27.38 -68.24
C LYS A 5 -6.49 -28.16 -66.95
N LYS A 6 -5.32 -27.94 -66.32
CA LYS A 6 -5.01 -28.06 -64.87
C LYS A 6 -3.49 -28.15 -64.62
N LYS A 7 -2.69 -27.28 -65.27
CA LYS A 7 -1.25 -27.12 -64.97
C LYS A 7 -0.89 -25.82 -64.26
N TYR A 8 -1.87 -24.95 -63.96
CA TYR A 8 -1.64 -23.63 -63.36
C TYR A 8 -2.20 -23.44 -61.95
N PHE A 9 -2.90 -24.43 -61.39
CA PHE A 9 -3.45 -24.34 -60.03
C PHE A 9 -2.39 -24.25 -58.92
N PRO A 10 -1.24 -24.97 -58.97
CA PRO A 10 -0.21 -24.80 -57.94
C PRO A 10 0.58 -23.49 -58.10
N LEU A 11 0.55 -22.87 -59.29
CA LEU A 11 1.23 -21.60 -59.56
C LEU A 11 0.47 -20.40 -58.97
N LEU A 12 -0.87 -20.48 -58.87
CA LEU A 12 -1.69 -19.41 -58.30
C LEU A 12 -1.55 -19.33 -56.78
N ILE A 13 -1.39 -20.48 -56.09
CA ILE A 13 -1.21 -20.54 -54.63
C ILE A 13 0.20 -20.02 -54.24
N PHE A 14 1.21 -20.29 -55.06
CA PHE A 14 2.56 -19.77 -54.83
C PHE A 14 2.64 -18.24 -55.01
N LEU A 15 1.81 -17.65 -55.90
CA LEU A 15 1.76 -16.21 -56.10
C LEU A 15 1.15 -15.46 -54.88
N ILE A 16 0.20 -16.08 -54.17
CA ILE A 16 -0.45 -15.49 -52.99
C ILE A 16 0.53 -15.38 -51.80
N PHE A 17 1.45 -16.34 -51.66
CA PHE A 17 2.47 -16.31 -50.61
C PHE A 17 3.55 -15.24 -50.83
N ILE A 18 3.81 -14.82 -52.08
CA ILE A 18 4.84 -13.83 -52.39
C ILE A 18 4.32 -12.40 -52.18
N ILE A 19 3.02 -12.15 -52.38
CA ILE A 19 2.41 -10.82 -52.19
C ILE A 19 2.27 -10.45 -50.70
N ALA A 20 2.11 -11.46 -49.82
CA ALA A 20 2.05 -11.31 -48.36
C ALA A 20 3.40 -10.94 -47.70
N CYS A 21 4.50 -10.94 -48.45
CA CYS A 21 5.82 -10.53 -47.98
C CYS A 21 6.15 -9.05 -48.25
N SER A 22 5.21 -8.24 -48.75
CA SER A 22 5.47 -6.80 -48.90
C SER A 22 5.17 -6.05 -47.60
N THR A 23 6.19 -5.37 -47.07
CA THR A 23 6.16 -4.59 -45.81
C THR A 23 5.00 -3.61 -45.74
N GLN A 24 4.63 -3.02 -46.88
CA GLN A 24 3.55 -2.05 -46.98
C GLN A 24 2.14 -2.64 -46.86
N TYR A 25 1.91 -3.86 -47.35
CA TYR A 25 0.61 -4.53 -47.20
C TYR A 25 0.42 -5.03 -45.77
N ASN A 26 1.48 -5.58 -45.14
CA ASN A 26 1.42 -5.98 -43.73
C ASN A 26 1.15 -4.81 -42.79
N TYR A 27 1.79 -3.66 -43.02
CA TYR A 27 1.48 -2.44 -42.26
C TYR A 27 0.00 -2.07 -42.35
N LYS A 28 -0.56 -1.97 -43.57
CA LYS A 28 -1.98 -1.60 -43.77
C LYS A 28 -2.97 -2.57 -43.10
N THR A 29 -2.66 -3.87 -43.11
CA THR A 29 -3.51 -4.87 -42.45
C THR A 29 -3.37 -4.77 -40.93
N LEU A 30 -2.16 -4.64 -40.40
CA LEU A 30 -1.93 -4.57 -38.95
C LEU A 30 -2.47 -3.28 -38.34
N SER A 31 -2.29 -2.14 -39.01
CA SER A 31 -2.80 -0.84 -38.54
C SER A 31 -4.33 -0.74 -38.57
N PHE A 32 -5.02 -1.66 -39.25
CA PHE A 32 -6.48 -1.74 -39.22
C PHE A 32 -7.00 -2.41 -37.94
N PHE A 33 -6.24 -3.35 -37.37
CA PHE A 33 -6.65 -4.13 -36.18
C PHE A 33 -5.96 -3.68 -34.89
N PHE A 34 -4.82 -3.01 -34.97
CA PHE A 34 -4.01 -2.62 -33.82
C PHE A 34 -3.65 -1.14 -33.93
N ASP A 35 -3.98 -0.37 -32.90
CA ASP A 35 -3.54 1.02 -32.76
C ASP A 35 -2.05 1.06 -32.38
N GLY A 36 -1.31 2.01 -32.95
CA GLY A 36 0.12 2.21 -32.66
C GLY A 36 1.11 1.38 -33.47
N VAL A 37 0.68 0.73 -34.57
CA VAL A 37 1.59 0.03 -35.48
C VAL A 37 2.55 1.03 -36.14
N PRO A 38 3.88 0.87 -36.00
CA PRO A 38 4.86 1.80 -36.58
C PRO A 38 4.80 1.83 -38.12
N ASN A 39 4.74 3.04 -38.68
CA ASN A 39 4.76 3.23 -40.13
C ASN A 39 6.16 2.94 -40.70
N PRO A 40 6.33 1.95 -41.58
CA PRO A 40 7.65 1.60 -42.13
C PRO A 40 8.23 2.67 -43.08
N GLY A 41 7.45 3.68 -43.45
CA GLY A 41 7.91 4.84 -44.23
C GLY A 41 8.45 6.00 -43.38
N ASP A 42 8.21 6.00 -42.07
CA ASP A 42 8.67 7.07 -41.18
C ASP A 42 10.08 6.73 -40.64
N GLN A 43 11.09 7.47 -41.10
CA GLN A 43 12.50 7.24 -40.72
C GLN A 43 12.89 7.83 -39.35
N ASP A 44 11.94 8.28 -38.53
CA ASP A 44 12.24 9.07 -37.32
C ASP A 44 11.87 8.40 -35.98
N LEU A 45 11.60 7.09 -35.97
CA LEU A 45 11.40 6.37 -34.73
C LEU A 45 12.72 5.77 -34.22
N GLN A 46 13.44 6.56 -33.41
CA GLN A 46 14.41 6.02 -32.46
C GLN A 46 13.67 5.24 -31.37
N VAL A 47 13.23 4.02 -31.70
CA VAL A 47 12.76 3.06 -30.70
C VAL A 47 14.01 2.43 -30.07
N SER A 48 14.21 2.69 -28.79
CA SER A 48 15.18 1.99 -27.97
C SER A 48 14.86 0.49 -27.98
N ASN A 49 15.65 -0.27 -28.73
CA ASN A 49 15.62 -1.72 -28.71
C ASN A 49 16.23 -2.23 -27.40
N ASP A 50 15.46 -2.29 -26.32
CA ASP A 50 15.79 -3.28 -25.28
C ASP A 50 14.59 -3.66 -24.40
N SER A 51 13.76 -4.54 -24.93
CA SER A 51 13.02 -5.50 -24.12
C SER A 51 12.66 -6.65 -25.04
N LEU A 52 13.43 -7.75 -24.95
CA LEU A 52 13.15 -9.12 -25.44
C LEU A 52 14.07 -9.72 -26.52
N THR A 53 15.22 -9.14 -26.89
CA THR A 53 16.11 -9.79 -27.91
C THR A 53 17.58 -9.96 -27.52
N THR A 54 17.97 -9.89 -26.24
CA THR A 54 19.34 -10.27 -25.85
C THR A 54 19.46 -11.79 -25.67
N ASP A 55 19.94 -12.44 -26.73
CA ASP A 55 20.65 -13.72 -26.64
C ASP A 55 21.71 -13.63 -25.51
N SER A 56 21.57 -14.50 -24.51
CA SER A 56 22.37 -14.50 -23.26
C SER A 56 23.85 -14.82 -23.48
N THR A 57 24.28 -15.02 -24.73
CA THR A 57 25.65 -15.42 -25.07
C THR A 57 26.55 -14.31 -25.61
N GLN A 58 26.03 -13.09 -25.84
CA GLN A 58 26.83 -11.98 -26.40
C GLN A 58 26.84 -10.71 -25.54
N ASN A 59 27.10 -10.84 -24.25
CA ASN A 59 27.27 -9.67 -23.38
C ASN A 59 28.66 -9.04 -23.53
N ARG A 60 28.87 -8.32 -24.65
CA ARG A 60 30.08 -7.52 -24.88
C ARG A 60 30.02 -6.25 -24.04
N SER A 61 30.57 -6.35 -22.82
CA SER A 61 31.11 -5.27 -21.99
C SER A 61 30.63 -3.83 -22.29
N LEU A 62 29.36 -3.54 -21.99
CA LEU A 62 28.95 -2.20 -21.63
C LEU A 62 29.08 -2.06 -20.11
N ARG A 63 30.34 -1.95 -19.64
CA ARG A 63 30.62 -1.50 -18.26
C ARG A 63 30.33 0.00 -18.20
N GLY A 64 29.06 0.35 -18.05
CA GLY A 64 28.69 1.62 -17.45
C GLY A 64 29.24 1.62 -16.02
N GLN A 65 30.17 2.53 -15.72
CA GLN A 65 30.72 2.75 -14.37
C GLN A 65 29.72 3.52 -13.49
N GLY A 66 28.45 3.12 -13.53
CA GLY A 66 27.48 3.52 -12.50
C GLY A 66 27.58 2.55 -11.33
N PRO A 67 27.35 2.98 -10.09
CA PRO A 67 27.16 2.04 -8.99
C PRO A 67 26.02 1.08 -9.38
N VAL A 68 26.30 -0.22 -9.36
CA VAL A 68 25.28 -1.25 -9.57
C VAL A 68 24.23 -1.04 -8.49
N PRO A 69 22.94 -0.87 -8.83
CA PRO A 69 21.92 -0.64 -7.81
C PRO A 69 21.90 -1.85 -6.87
N GLU A 70 22.00 -1.62 -5.57
CA GLU A 70 21.89 -2.67 -4.58
C GLU A 70 20.41 -3.11 -4.50
N TYR A 71 20.13 -4.37 -4.83
CA TYR A 71 18.79 -4.94 -4.79
C TYR A 71 18.64 -5.87 -3.59
N SER A 72 17.48 -5.82 -2.96
CA SER A 72 17.00 -6.85 -2.05
C SER A 72 16.35 -7.97 -2.87
N PHE A 73 16.73 -9.21 -2.59
CA PHE A 73 16.22 -10.39 -3.29
C PHE A 73 15.36 -11.23 -2.36
N HIS A 74 14.25 -11.74 -2.87
CA HIS A 74 13.47 -12.75 -2.17
C HIS A 74 14.28 -14.05 -2.11
N ALA A 75 14.27 -14.74 -0.96
CA ALA A 75 15.17 -15.88 -0.74
C ALA A 75 15.01 -17.00 -1.80
N PRO A 76 13.79 -17.48 -2.13
CA PRO A 76 13.60 -18.48 -3.18
C PRO A 76 14.06 -17.99 -4.56
N TYR A 77 13.86 -16.71 -4.87
CA TYR A 77 14.31 -16.12 -6.13
C TYR A 77 15.84 -16.07 -6.22
N LYS A 78 16.51 -15.65 -5.15
CA LYS A 78 17.98 -15.65 -5.05
C LYS A 78 18.56 -17.05 -5.21
N ALA A 79 17.88 -18.06 -4.66
CA ALA A 79 18.24 -19.47 -4.79
C ALA A 79 17.90 -20.07 -6.18
N LYS A 80 17.23 -19.32 -7.05
CA LYS A 80 16.72 -19.78 -8.36
C LYS A 80 15.73 -20.94 -8.26
N GLU A 81 14.97 -21.00 -7.18
CA GLU A 81 13.92 -21.99 -6.94
C GLU A 81 12.62 -21.58 -7.65
N CYS A 82 12.70 -21.34 -8.96
CA CYS A 82 11.58 -20.81 -9.75
C CYS A 82 10.35 -21.72 -9.67
N ALA A 83 10.58 -23.04 -9.60
CA ALA A 83 9.55 -24.06 -9.54
C ALA A 83 8.73 -24.05 -8.23
N SER A 84 9.20 -23.37 -7.18
CA SER A 84 8.45 -23.25 -5.91
C SER A 84 7.26 -22.30 -6.01
N CYS A 85 7.24 -21.43 -7.03
CA CYS A 85 6.15 -20.48 -7.26
C CYS A 85 5.56 -20.58 -8.67
N HIS A 86 6.38 -20.92 -9.67
CA HIS A 86 5.99 -20.96 -11.07
C HIS A 86 6.00 -22.37 -11.64
N ASP A 87 4.90 -22.76 -12.27
CA ASP A 87 4.79 -23.99 -13.03
C ASP A 87 5.65 -23.91 -14.31
N GLN A 88 6.70 -24.73 -14.34
CA GLN A 88 7.63 -24.81 -15.46
C GLN A 88 7.01 -25.49 -16.70
N GLY A 89 5.89 -26.20 -16.55
CA GLY A 89 5.15 -26.85 -17.63
C GLY A 89 4.10 -25.95 -18.29
N THR A 90 3.71 -24.84 -17.67
CA THR A 90 2.64 -23.94 -18.18
C THR A 90 3.12 -22.51 -18.40
N MET A 91 4.29 -22.35 -19.02
CA MET A 91 4.88 -21.04 -19.35
C MET A 91 5.09 -20.15 -18.12
N GLY A 92 5.36 -20.73 -16.95
CA GLY A 92 5.64 -19.97 -15.74
C GLY A 92 4.39 -19.38 -15.07
N LYS A 93 3.20 -19.96 -15.24
CA LYS A 93 2.04 -19.58 -14.43
C LYS A 93 2.30 -19.83 -12.95
N LEU A 94 1.65 -19.08 -12.07
CA LEU A 94 1.73 -19.32 -10.64
C LEU A 94 1.13 -20.69 -10.28
N LEU A 95 1.78 -21.41 -9.37
CA LEU A 95 1.29 -22.70 -8.87
C LEU A 95 -0.06 -22.58 -8.14
N GLN A 96 -0.28 -21.44 -7.49
CA GLN A 96 -1.52 -21.05 -6.81
C GLN A 96 -1.74 -19.55 -6.98
N PRO A 97 -3.00 -19.06 -6.97
CA PRO A 97 -3.27 -17.63 -6.93
C PRO A 97 -2.82 -17.03 -5.58
N GLN A 98 -2.65 -15.70 -5.55
CA GLN A 98 -2.53 -14.99 -4.29
C GLN A 98 -3.89 -14.92 -3.56
N PRO A 99 -3.91 -14.95 -2.22
CA PRO A 99 -2.74 -15.00 -1.33
C PRO A 99 -2.25 -16.43 -1.04
N GLY A 100 -2.98 -17.45 -1.50
CA GLY A 100 -2.72 -18.86 -1.15
C GLY A 100 -1.29 -19.33 -1.47
N LEU A 101 -0.68 -18.84 -2.57
CA LEU A 101 0.73 -19.14 -2.84
C LEU A 101 1.69 -18.58 -1.78
N CYS A 102 1.46 -17.35 -1.34
CA CYS A 102 2.30 -16.66 -0.36
C CYS A 102 2.24 -17.36 1.00
N PHE A 103 1.04 -17.80 1.39
CA PHE A 103 0.79 -18.46 2.68
C PHE A 103 1.35 -19.89 2.80
N GLN A 104 1.90 -20.46 1.71
CA GLN A 104 2.64 -21.73 1.82
C GLN A 104 3.93 -21.58 2.63
N CYS A 105 4.49 -20.38 2.71
CA CYS A 105 5.73 -20.08 3.41
C CYS A 105 5.63 -18.92 4.40
N HIS A 106 4.72 -17.96 4.16
CA HIS A 106 4.47 -16.82 5.04
C HIS A 106 3.23 -17.05 5.90
N ASP A 107 3.15 -16.36 7.03
CA ASP A 107 2.01 -16.47 7.94
C ASP A 107 0.69 -16.17 7.21
N ASP A 108 -0.33 -16.99 7.48
CA ASP A 108 -1.69 -16.70 7.06
C ASP A 108 -2.27 -15.62 7.97
N PHE A 109 -2.31 -14.40 7.43
CA PHE A 109 -2.76 -13.24 8.19
C PHE A 109 -4.25 -13.29 8.53
N ASN A 110 -5.07 -14.11 7.84
CA ASN A 110 -6.51 -14.23 8.11
C ASN A 110 -6.82 -14.65 9.55
N ASN A 111 -5.91 -15.38 10.20
CA ASN A 111 -6.06 -15.82 11.58
C ASN A 111 -5.11 -15.08 12.54
N SER A 112 -4.31 -14.13 12.04
CA SER A 112 -3.28 -13.43 12.81
C SER A 112 -3.75 -12.06 13.33
N PHE A 113 -4.80 -11.50 12.73
CA PHE A 113 -5.32 -10.18 13.06
C PHE A 113 -6.85 -10.19 13.13
N GLU A 114 -7.43 -9.38 14.00
CA GLU A 114 -8.88 -9.18 14.06
C GLU A 114 -9.38 -8.35 12.86
N ALA A 115 -8.56 -7.38 12.43
CA ALA A 115 -8.80 -6.56 11.25
C ALA A 115 -7.62 -6.64 10.30
N LEU A 116 -7.88 -7.05 9.06
CA LEU A 116 -6.90 -7.01 7.97
C LEU A 116 -6.95 -5.70 7.21
N HIS A 117 -5.79 -5.27 6.72
CA HIS A 117 -5.73 -4.19 5.75
C HIS A 117 -6.37 -4.63 4.43
N GLY A 118 -7.15 -3.75 3.78
CA GLY A 118 -7.92 -4.08 2.57
C GLY A 118 -7.14 -4.80 1.47
N PRO A 119 -5.95 -4.32 1.05
CA PRO A 119 -5.12 -5.02 0.06
C PRO A 119 -4.68 -6.42 0.51
N VAL A 120 -4.42 -6.62 1.80
CA VAL A 120 -4.04 -7.93 2.35
C VAL A 120 -5.23 -8.87 2.41
N ALA A 121 -6.38 -8.40 2.89
CA ALA A 121 -7.64 -9.15 2.89
C ALA A 121 -8.04 -9.59 1.46
N GLY A 122 -7.79 -8.74 0.46
CA GLY A 122 -8.00 -9.05 -0.95
C GLY A 122 -6.92 -9.92 -1.59
N GLY A 123 -5.86 -10.27 -0.86
CA GLY A 123 -4.76 -11.08 -1.37
C GLY A 123 -3.85 -10.37 -2.38
N TYR A 124 -3.84 -9.04 -2.39
CA TYR A 124 -3.04 -8.24 -3.32
C TYR A 124 -1.63 -7.96 -2.78
N CYS A 125 -0.90 -9.01 -2.38
CA CYS A 125 0.44 -8.88 -1.79
C CYS A 125 1.41 -8.15 -2.73
N THR A 126 1.29 -8.41 -4.04
CA THR A 126 2.14 -7.81 -5.07
C THR A 126 1.87 -6.35 -5.38
N THR A 127 0.83 -5.75 -4.80
CA THR A 127 0.62 -4.29 -4.88
C THR A 127 1.69 -3.54 -4.09
N CYS A 128 2.21 -4.17 -3.03
CA CYS A 128 3.24 -3.59 -2.16
C CYS A 128 4.59 -4.29 -2.29
N HIS A 129 4.62 -5.59 -2.57
CA HIS A 129 5.85 -6.39 -2.62
C HIS A 129 6.20 -6.89 -4.03
N ASN A 130 7.48 -6.92 -4.37
CA ASN A 130 7.98 -7.64 -5.55
C ASN A 130 8.57 -9.00 -5.13
N PRO A 131 7.95 -10.13 -5.46
CA PRO A 131 8.36 -11.46 -4.97
C PRO A 131 9.67 -11.97 -5.59
N HIS A 132 10.25 -11.25 -6.56
CA HIS A 132 11.57 -11.55 -7.11
C HIS A 132 12.63 -10.71 -6.41
N GLN A 133 12.58 -9.39 -6.64
CA GLN A 133 13.55 -8.45 -6.12
C GLN A 133 12.98 -7.03 -6.13
N ALA A 134 13.45 -6.20 -5.21
CA ALA A 134 13.18 -4.76 -5.23
C ALA A 134 14.42 -3.99 -4.77
N LYS A 135 14.48 -2.70 -5.11
CA LYS A 135 15.52 -1.81 -4.56
C LYS A 135 15.33 -1.62 -3.06
N GLU A 136 14.08 -1.57 -2.62
CA GLU A 136 13.74 -1.36 -1.23
C GLU A 136 13.84 -2.65 -0.40
N ARG A 137 14.20 -2.48 0.87
CA ARG A 137 14.19 -3.56 1.85
C ARG A 137 12.78 -4.16 1.95
N LYS A 138 12.71 -5.42 2.38
CA LYS A 138 11.43 -6.17 2.47
C LYS A 138 10.68 -6.24 1.13
N LEU A 139 11.40 -6.04 0.03
CA LEU A 139 10.89 -6.17 -1.34
C LEU A 139 9.81 -5.15 -1.69
N LEU A 140 9.82 -3.97 -1.08
CA LEU A 140 8.79 -2.96 -1.35
C LEU A 140 8.93 -2.39 -2.76
N VAL A 141 7.80 -2.19 -3.45
CA VAL A 141 7.78 -1.66 -4.83
C VAL A 141 7.97 -0.15 -4.89
N ARG A 142 7.83 0.54 -3.75
CA ARG A 142 8.01 2.00 -3.58
C ARG A 142 8.73 2.26 -2.26
N ASN A 143 9.44 3.39 -2.19
CA ASN A 143 10.20 3.77 -1.02
C ASN A 143 9.32 4.49 0.01
N GLY A 144 9.55 4.20 1.30
CA GLY A 144 8.99 4.98 2.41
C GLY A 144 7.47 5.20 2.34
N GLU A 145 7.06 6.43 2.58
CA GLU A 145 5.66 6.85 2.59
C GLU A 145 4.99 6.85 1.22
N GLU A 146 5.76 6.93 0.12
CA GLU A 146 5.22 6.90 -1.25
C GLU A 146 4.40 5.64 -1.49
N LEU A 147 4.80 4.52 -0.86
CA LEU A 147 4.05 3.27 -0.93
C LEU A 147 2.63 3.41 -0.39
N CYS A 148 2.46 4.11 0.73
CA CYS A 148 1.17 4.28 1.39
C CYS A 148 0.34 5.35 0.68
N LEU A 149 0.98 6.47 0.35
CA LEU A 149 0.33 7.65 -0.24
C LEU A 149 -0.03 7.48 -1.71
N TYR A 150 0.43 6.38 -2.33
CA TYR A 150 -0.07 5.95 -3.64
C TYR A 150 -1.60 5.75 -3.63
N CYS A 151 -2.17 5.33 -2.49
CA CYS A 151 -3.61 5.16 -2.32
C CYS A 151 -4.21 6.06 -1.23
N HIS A 152 -3.49 6.31 -0.13
CA HIS A 152 -3.99 7.14 0.96
C HIS A 152 -3.78 8.62 0.66
N ASN A 153 -4.85 9.42 0.71
CA ASN A 153 -4.76 10.85 0.38
C ASN A 153 -3.82 11.57 1.39
N PRO A 154 -2.70 12.16 0.94
CA PRO A 154 -1.77 12.89 1.80
C PRO A 154 -2.44 14.02 2.59
N GLU A 155 -3.43 14.70 2.02
CA GLU A 155 -4.15 15.80 2.70
C GLU A 155 -4.93 15.31 3.92
N LEU A 156 -5.36 14.04 3.95
CA LEU A 156 -6.12 13.48 5.08
C LEU A 156 -5.22 12.87 6.16
N VAL A 157 -3.92 12.78 5.91
CA VAL A 157 -2.97 12.10 6.82
C VAL A 157 -1.83 13.00 7.30
N ARG A 158 -1.49 14.04 6.55
CA ARG A 158 -0.42 14.99 6.88
C ARG A 158 -0.95 16.33 7.41
N ASP A 159 -2.26 16.53 7.42
CA ASP A 159 -2.85 17.79 7.84
C ASP A 159 -2.93 17.87 9.37
N ASN A 160 -1.76 17.86 10.01
CA ASN A 160 -1.64 18.15 11.43
C ASN A 160 -0.24 18.62 11.85
N LEU A 161 -0.15 19.51 12.82
CA LEU A 161 1.13 20.06 13.28
C LEU A 161 1.96 19.13 14.20
N PHE A 162 1.37 18.12 14.84
CA PHE A 162 1.99 17.40 15.97
C PHE A 162 2.54 16.02 15.65
N HIS A 163 1.86 15.25 14.81
CA HIS A 163 2.22 13.91 14.34
C HIS A 163 2.57 13.95 12.85
N ASN A 164 3.42 14.91 12.48
CA ASN A 164 3.90 15.04 11.12
C ASN A 164 4.79 13.86 10.72
N ILE A 165 4.66 13.44 9.47
CA ILE A 165 5.52 12.40 8.89
C ILE A 165 6.91 13.01 8.68
N SER A 166 7.92 12.43 9.31
CA SER A 166 9.32 12.87 9.28
C SER A 166 10.26 11.67 9.24
N GLU A 167 11.58 11.91 9.27
CA GLU A 167 12.56 10.84 9.40
C GLU A 167 12.45 10.13 10.77
N GLU A 168 12.03 10.84 11.82
CA GLU A 168 11.86 10.30 13.18
C GLU A 168 10.51 9.58 13.37
N THR A 169 9.50 9.97 12.59
CA THR A 169 8.13 9.47 12.67
C THR A 169 7.59 9.13 11.28
N ASN A 170 7.55 7.85 10.92
CA ASN A 170 6.93 7.39 9.66
C ASN A 170 5.62 6.62 9.91
N CYS A 171 4.86 6.33 8.86
CA CYS A 171 3.58 5.60 8.92
C CYS A 171 3.69 4.28 9.70
N LEU A 172 4.80 3.55 9.50
CA LEU A 172 5.05 2.25 10.11
C LEU A 172 5.49 2.35 11.58
N THR A 173 5.71 3.55 12.11
CA THR A 173 5.95 3.75 13.56
C THR A 173 4.70 3.31 14.32
N CYS A 174 3.54 3.80 13.87
CA CYS A 174 2.26 3.53 14.50
C CYS A 174 1.50 2.39 13.82
N HIS A 175 1.51 2.29 12.49
CA HIS A 175 0.68 1.33 11.77
C HIS A 175 1.40 0.01 11.48
N ASN A 176 0.64 -1.08 11.51
CA ASN A 176 1.00 -2.34 10.87
C ASN A 176 0.27 -2.43 9.51
N PRO A 177 1.01 -2.48 8.38
CA PRO A 177 0.42 -2.41 7.06
C PRO A 177 -0.32 -3.69 6.66
N HIS A 178 -0.22 -4.77 7.45
CA HIS A 178 -0.91 -6.03 7.17
C HIS A 178 -2.24 -6.16 7.92
N GLY A 179 -2.28 -5.75 9.19
CA GLY A 179 -3.44 -5.98 10.05
C GLY A 179 -3.23 -5.48 11.48
N GLY A 180 -4.30 -5.46 12.28
CA GLY A 180 -4.27 -5.09 13.70
C GLY A 180 -5.52 -5.52 14.46
N GLU A 181 -5.67 -5.00 15.68
CA GLU A 181 -6.83 -5.26 16.55
C GLU A 181 -8.10 -4.56 16.03
N ASN A 182 -7.97 -3.50 15.25
CA ASN A 182 -9.10 -2.77 14.68
C ASN A 182 -8.77 -2.19 13.30
N ARG A 183 -9.77 -1.60 12.64
CA ARG A 183 -9.67 -1.06 11.28
C ARG A 183 -8.61 0.04 11.09
N PHE A 184 -8.12 0.65 12.17
CA PHE A 184 -7.06 1.67 12.10
C PHE A 184 -5.67 1.05 12.02
N LEU A 185 -5.53 -0.26 12.29
CA LEU A 185 -4.29 -1.02 12.12
C LEU A 185 -3.12 -0.45 12.91
N ILE A 186 -3.41 0.21 14.04
CA ILE A 186 -2.39 0.77 14.92
C ILE A 186 -1.82 -0.35 15.78
N LYS A 187 -0.49 -0.38 15.90
CA LYS A 187 0.23 -1.32 16.75
C LYS A 187 -0.13 -1.05 18.20
N LYS A 188 -0.28 -2.13 18.97
CA LYS A 188 -0.48 -2.04 20.41
C LYS A 188 0.64 -1.24 21.07
N GLY A 189 0.27 -0.24 21.86
CA GLY A 189 1.20 0.63 22.57
C GLY A 189 1.93 1.65 21.68
N ALA A 190 1.53 1.85 20.43
CA ALA A 190 2.16 2.81 19.53
C ALA A 190 2.21 4.24 20.10
N CYS A 191 1.17 4.66 20.83
CA CYS A 191 1.13 5.98 21.46
C CYS A 191 2.27 6.17 22.47
N PHE A 192 2.60 5.12 23.23
CA PHE A 192 3.59 5.14 24.29
C PHE A 192 5.04 5.00 23.80
N LEU A 193 5.25 4.96 22.48
CA LEU A 193 6.59 5.06 21.92
C LEU A 193 7.18 6.46 22.12
N CYS A 194 6.32 7.47 22.18
CA CYS A 194 6.72 8.87 22.34
C CYS A 194 5.99 9.56 23.50
N HIS A 195 4.75 9.17 23.81
CA HIS A 195 4.00 9.74 24.93
C HIS A 195 4.26 8.94 26.20
N ASP A 196 4.22 9.62 27.34
CA ASP A 196 4.42 8.97 28.63
C ASP A 196 3.34 7.91 28.90
N ASP A 197 3.75 6.85 29.59
CA ASP A 197 2.80 5.97 30.22
C ASP A 197 2.22 6.71 31.44
N PHE A 198 0.99 7.20 31.30
CA PHE A 198 0.26 7.89 32.37
C PHE A 198 0.08 7.00 33.62
N LYS A 199 0.33 5.70 33.50
CA LYS A 199 0.33 4.75 34.61
C LYS A 199 1.40 5.11 35.65
N GLY A 200 0.93 5.61 36.78
CA GLY A 200 1.77 6.07 37.90
C GLY A 200 2.00 7.58 37.94
N GLN A 201 1.53 8.32 36.94
CA GLN A 201 1.45 9.79 37.01
C GLN A 201 0.22 10.26 37.79
N PHE A 202 -0.85 9.48 37.75
CA PHE A 202 -2.13 9.77 38.41
C PHE A 202 -2.54 8.62 39.34
N ASN A 203 -3.13 8.95 40.48
CA ASN A 203 -3.77 7.96 41.35
C ASN A 203 -5.04 7.39 40.71
N PHE A 204 -5.75 8.22 39.94
CA PHE A 204 -6.97 7.84 39.22
C PHE A 204 -6.84 8.22 37.76
N LEU A 205 -6.63 7.21 36.92
CA LEU A 205 -6.67 7.37 35.47
C LEU A 205 -8.12 7.45 34.98
N HIS A 206 -8.35 8.29 34.00
CA HIS A 206 -9.62 8.32 33.30
C HIS A 206 -9.84 7.00 32.55
N GLY A 207 -11.06 6.45 32.60
CA GLY A 207 -11.39 5.12 32.09
C GLY A 207 -10.89 4.81 30.67
N PRO A 208 -11.16 5.68 29.67
CA PRO A 208 -10.65 5.49 28.31
C PRO A 208 -9.13 5.43 28.24
N VAL A 209 -8.42 6.27 29.02
CA VAL A 209 -6.96 6.30 29.07
C VAL A 209 -6.40 5.05 29.74
N ALA A 210 -6.98 4.63 30.86
CA ALA A 210 -6.62 3.37 31.53
C ALA A 210 -6.81 2.15 30.61
N GLY A 211 -7.81 2.19 29.73
CA GLY A 211 -8.06 1.17 28.71
C GLY A 211 -7.19 1.27 27.45
N GLY A 212 -6.37 2.33 27.31
CA GLY A 212 -5.57 2.58 26.11
C GLY A 212 -6.39 3.04 24.90
N PHE A 213 -7.61 3.54 25.10
CA PHE A 213 -8.53 4.00 24.07
C PHE A 213 -8.25 5.45 23.64
N CYS A 214 -6.99 5.78 23.37
CA CYS A 214 -6.56 7.14 23.06
C CYS A 214 -7.31 7.76 21.86
N LEU A 215 -7.69 6.93 20.90
CA LEU A 215 -8.34 7.34 19.64
C LEU A 215 -9.83 7.63 19.76
N GLU A 216 -10.45 7.34 20.91
CA GLU A 216 -11.83 7.77 21.17
C GLU A 216 -11.89 9.29 21.34
N CYS A 217 -10.78 9.87 21.81
CA CYS A 217 -10.64 11.31 21.99
C CYS A 217 -9.74 11.94 20.92
N HIS A 218 -8.60 11.33 20.58
CA HIS A 218 -7.61 11.91 19.66
C HIS A 218 -7.74 11.40 18.21
N SER A 219 -7.44 12.29 17.26
CA SER A 219 -7.35 12.07 15.82
C SER A 219 -5.92 12.40 15.36
N PRO A 220 -4.98 11.43 15.39
CA PRO A 220 -3.54 11.67 15.22
C PRO A 220 -3.12 12.15 13.82
N HIS A 221 -4.05 12.23 12.86
CA HIS A 221 -3.75 12.59 11.48
C HIS A 221 -4.39 13.90 11.02
N ILE A 222 -5.53 14.26 11.61
CA ILE A 222 -6.37 15.36 11.13
C ILE A 222 -6.47 16.39 12.25
N GLU A 223 -6.04 17.61 11.95
CA GLU A 223 -6.18 18.80 12.77
C GLU A 223 -7.60 19.38 12.61
N GLY A 224 -8.58 18.70 13.20
CA GLY A 224 -9.95 19.24 13.28
C GLY A 224 -10.11 20.30 14.37
N THR A 225 -9.25 20.23 15.41
CA THR A 225 -9.36 20.96 16.68
C THR A 225 -7.98 21.07 17.35
N GLU A 226 -7.87 21.91 18.39
CA GLU A 226 -6.66 21.96 19.23
C GLU A 226 -6.31 20.59 19.82
N ASN A 227 -5.02 20.29 19.95
CA ASN A 227 -4.50 19.03 20.51
C ASN A 227 -5.01 17.74 19.82
N LEU A 228 -5.39 17.85 18.55
CA LEU A 228 -5.86 16.73 17.73
C LEU A 228 -7.08 16.04 18.32
N LEU A 229 -7.99 16.77 18.96
CA LEU A 229 -9.21 16.17 19.49
C LEU A 229 -10.21 15.88 18.34
N SER A 230 -10.95 14.79 18.49
CA SER A 230 -11.98 14.35 17.56
C SER A 230 -13.23 15.24 17.58
N ARG A 231 -13.41 16.04 18.64
CA ARG A 231 -14.55 16.93 18.90
C ARG A 231 -14.08 18.19 19.62
N LYS A 232 -14.83 19.28 19.50
CA LYS A 232 -14.47 20.59 20.08
C LYS A 232 -15.10 20.78 21.45
N GLY A 233 -14.32 21.32 22.40
CA GLY A 233 -14.79 21.75 23.72
C GLY A 233 -15.60 20.67 24.44
N GLN A 234 -16.71 21.07 25.06
CA GLN A 234 -17.57 20.18 25.84
C GLN A 234 -18.17 19.02 25.04
N GLU A 235 -18.31 19.13 23.71
CA GLU A 235 -18.85 18.05 22.88
C GLU A 235 -18.02 16.77 22.99
N LEU A 236 -16.71 16.89 23.25
CA LEU A 236 -15.84 15.75 23.47
C LEU A 236 -16.26 14.95 24.71
N CYS A 237 -16.47 15.65 25.82
CA CYS A 237 -16.83 15.03 27.10
C CYS A 237 -18.27 14.51 27.05
N LEU A 238 -19.19 15.33 26.53
CA LEU A 238 -20.61 15.02 26.47
C LEU A 238 -20.98 13.94 25.43
N TYR A 239 -20.02 13.52 24.61
CA TYR A 239 -20.19 12.35 23.75
C TYR A 239 -20.39 11.07 24.57
N CYS A 240 -19.75 10.98 25.74
CA CYS A 240 -19.85 9.83 26.64
C CYS A 240 -20.59 10.19 27.93
N HIS A 241 -20.40 11.41 28.44
CA HIS A 241 -21.00 11.85 29.69
C HIS A 241 -22.36 12.51 29.43
N ASN A 242 -23.40 12.03 30.11
CA ASN A 242 -24.72 12.65 30.00
C ASN A 242 -24.73 14.04 30.67
N LYS A 243 -25.08 15.09 29.90
CA LYS A 243 -25.11 16.49 30.35
C LYS A 243 -25.93 16.64 31.63
N GLU A 244 -27.17 16.15 31.64
CA GLU A 244 -28.07 16.32 32.79
C GLU A 244 -27.57 15.66 34.07
N ASN A 245 -26.68 14.66 33.98
CA ASN A 245 -26.08 14.02 35.14
C ASN A 245 -24.84 14.77 35.64
N VAL A 246 -24.00 15.26 34.73
CA VAL A 246 -22.76 16.00 35.08
C VAL A 246 -23.10 17.31 35.80
N PHE A 247 -24.10 18.05 35.32
CA PHE A 247 -24.48 19.34 35.90
C PHE A 247 -25.45 19.23 37.10
N ARG A 248 -25.82 18.02 37.54
CA ARG A 248 -26.77 17.82 38.68
C ARG A 248 -26.10 17.90 40.05
N ASN A 249 -25.29 18.93 40.29
CA ASN A 249 -24.67 19.17 41.59
C ASN A 249 -24.29 20.65 41.79
N GLU A 250 -24.13 21.04 43.05
CA GLU A 250 -23.84 22.42 43.46
C GLU A 250 -22.50 22.95 42.91
N VAL A 251 -21.53 22.08 42.62
CA VAL A 251 -20.21 22.51 42.08
C VAL A 251 -20.31 22.98 40.64
N HIS A 252 -21.30 22.50 39.90
CA HIS A 252 -21.54 22.91 38.51
C HIS A 252 -22.63 23.98 38.37
N GLU A 253 -23.08 24.57 39.49
CA GLU A 253 -24.02 25.70 39.45
C GLU A 253 -23.36 26.88 38.72
N ASP A 254 -24.09 27.47 37.76
CA ASP A 254 -23.68 28.62 36.95
C ASP A 254 -22.41 28.45 36.06
N ILE A 255 -21.92 27.22 35.86
CA ILE A 255 -20.76 26.93 35.00
C ILE A 255 -21.09 26.00 33.82
N GLU A 256 -22.35 26.00 33.37
CA GLU A 256 -22.84 25.12 32.29
C GLU A 256 -22.09 25.31 30.96
N ASP A 257 -21.55 26.50 30.72
CA ASP A 257 -20.81 26.86 29.51
C ASP A 257 -19.28 26.85 29.70
N ALA A 258 -18.78 26.50 30.90
CA ALA A 258 -17.34 26.48 31.19
C ALA A 258 -16.62 25.34 30.47
N ASP A 259 -15.35 25.54 30.10
CA ASP A 259 -14.56 24.44 29.55
C ASP A 259 -14.28 23.43 30.67
N CYS A 260 -14.66 22.17 30.42
CA CYS A 260 -14.45 21.08 31.37
C CYS A 260 -12.97 20.99 31.82
N THR A 261 -12.04 21.33 30.91
CA THR A 261 -10.61 21.21 31.15
C THR A 261 -10.01 22.30 32.03
N GLU A 262 -10.76 23.36 32.35
CA GLU A 262 -10.35 24.35 33.36
C GLU A 262 -10.25 23.73 34.76
N CYS A 263 -11.13 22.76 35.05
CA CYS A 263 -11.22 22.09 36.34
C CYS A 263 -10.81 20.62 36.29
N HIS A 264 -11.00 19.92 35.15
CA HIS A 264 -10.77 18.49 35.03
C HIS A 264 -9.63 18.15 34.07
N ASN A 265 -8.81 17.15 34.43
CA ASN A 265 -7.76 16.65 33.54
C ASN A 265 -8.27 15.45 32.72
N PRO A 266 -8.41 15.51 31.40
CA PRO A 266 -8.99 14.40 30.63
C PRO A 266 -8.19 13.08 30.69
N HIS A 267 -6.95 13.09 31.20
CA HIS A 267 -6.12 11.89 31.35
C HIS A 267 -6.21 11.22 32.72
N GLY A 268 -6.32 11.99 33.81
CA GLY A 268 -6.32 11.47 35.17
C GLY A 268 -5.98 12.52 36.22
N GLY A 269 -6.16 12.18 37.49
CA GLY A 269 -5.94 13.09 38.62
C GLY A 269 -5.65 12.38 39.94
N GLU A 270 -5.50 13.17 40.99
CA GLU A 270 -5.23 12.67 42.36
C GLU A 270 -6.46 12.04 43.01
N ASP A 271 -7.67 12.37 42.54
CA ASP A 271 -8.93 11.83 43.01
C ASP A 271 -9.81 11.27 41.86
N ARG A 272 -10.88 10.58 42.25
CA ARG A 272 -11.80 9.91 41.31
C ARG A 272 -12.63 10.86 40.44
N TYR A 273 -12.64 12.15 40.77
CA TYR A 273 -13.34 13.20 40.01
C TYR A 273 -12.40 13.87 38.99
N ILE A 274 -11.12 13.52 39.04
CA ILE A 274 -10.13 13.88 38.02
C ILE A 274 -9.99 15.40 37.93
N LEU A 275 -9.86 16.05 39.08
CA LEU A 275 -9.62 17.49 39.16
C LEU A 275 -8.14 17.81 38.88
N ASN A 276 -7.90 18.99 38.31
CA ASN A 276 -6.56 19.56 38.06
C ASN A 276 -5.79 19.87 39.35
#